data_AF-A0AAW7YVF0-F1
#
_entry.id   AF-A0AAW7YVF0-F1
#
_cell.length_a   1.000
_cell.length_b   1.000
_cell.length_c   1.000
_cell.angle_alpha   90.00
_cell.angle_beta   90.00
_cell.angle_gamma   90.00
#
_symmetry.space_group_name_H-M   'P 1'
#
loop_
_entity.id
_entity.type
_entity.pdbx_description
1 polymer ?
#
loop_
_entity_poly.entity_id
_entity_poly.type
_entity_poly.pdbx_seq_one_letter_code
_entity_poly.pdbx_strand_id
1 'polypeptide(L)'
;MVVNTASGKINITEWFKRSNKLAYHAFPLVGDSMTYSLYLAHINDTHSHFESSLVHFHINLHGQRYQIDAQCGGYARIASAVAEQRKIAKQQQVPSILLHAGDS
;
A
#
# COMPACT_ATOMS: atom_id res chain seq x y z
N MET A 1 -11.47 -6.32 -4.08
CA MET A 1 -10.11 -5.77 -4.29
C MET A 1 -9.91 -4.53 -3.43
N VAL A 2 -9.06 -4.61 -2.41
CA VAL A 2 -8.76 -3.52 -1.46
C VAL A 2 -7.37 -3.01 -1.79
N VAL A 3 -7.24 -1.74 -2.17
CA VAL A 3 -5.93 -1.07 -2.21
C VAL A 3 -5.66 -0.58 -0.79
N ASN A 4 -4.87 -1.31 -0.03
CA ASN A 4 -4.43 -0.86 1.28
C ASN A 4 -3.17 -0.01 1.10
N THR A 5 -3.30 1.31 1.32
CA THR A 5 -2.14 2.21 1.34
C THR A 5 -1.64 2.29 2.77
N ALA A 6 -0.61 1.50 3.09
CA ALA A 6 0.07 1.60 4.37
C ALA A 6 1.36 2.44 4.19
N SER A 7 1.45 3.57 4.88
CA SER A 7 2.73 4.22 5.15
C SER A 7 3.36 3.50 6.35
N GLY A 8 4.22 2.53 6.09
CA GLY A 8 4.98 1.85 7.13
C GLY A 8 6.29 2.56 7.40
N LYS A 9 6.60 2.88 8.66
CA LYS A 9 7.97 3.16 9.08
C LYS A 9 8.65 1.82 9.30
N ILE A 10 9.58 1.45 8.43
CA ILE A 10 10.38 0.24 8.64
C ILE A 10 11.65 0.66 9.35
N ASN A 11 11.82 0.19 10.59
CA ASN A 11 13.10 0.30 11.26
C ASN A 11 14.04 -0.74 10.65
N ILE A 12 14.84 -0.31 9.68
CA ILE A 12 15.77 -1.16 8.94
C ILE A 12 16.74 -1.88 9.89
N THR A 13 17.12 -1.25 11.00
CA THR A 13 18.01 -1.83 12.00
C THR A 13 17.40 -3.06 12.69
N GLU A 14 16.08 -3.08 12.94
CA GLU A 14 15.41 -4.26 13.50
C GLU A 14 15.17 -5.37 12.47
N TRP A 15 14.87 -4.99 11.22
CA TRP A 15 14.65 -5.97 10.14
C TRP A 15 15.92 -6.79 9.84
N PHE A 16 17.09 -6.14 9.80
CA PHE A 16 18.38 -6.83 9.61
C PHE A 16 18.77 -7.73 10.79
N LYS A 17 18.43 -7.36 12.03
CA LYS A 17 18.66 -8.21 13.21
C LYS A 17 17.83 -9.50 13.17
N ARG A 18 16.67 -9.47 12.51
CA ARG A 18 15.70 -10.58 12.47
C ARG A 18 15.96 -11.58 11.34
N SER A 19 16.70 -11.19 10.29
CA SER A 19 16.90 -11.99 9.07
C SER A 19 18.19 -12.83 9.04
N ASN A 20 19.03 -12.78 10.07
CA ASN A 20 20.17 -13.66 10.38
C ASN A 20 20.94 -14.28 9.18
N LYS A 21 21.18 -13.50 8.11
CA LYS A 21 22.00 -13.91 6.97
C LYS A 21 22.99 -12.80 6.57
N LEU A 22 24.23 -13.04 7.03
CA LEU A 22 25.53 -12.71 6.42
C LEU A 22 26.06 -11.26 6.50
N ALA A 23 27.20 -11.17 7.21
CA ALA A 23 28.34 -10.27 7.09
C ALA A 23 28.11 -8.76 7.20
N TYR A 24 28.27 -8.26 8.42
CA TYR A 24 28.52 -6.86 8.73
C TYR A 24 29.88 -6.42 8.16
N HIS A 25 29.90 -5.73 7.02
CA HIS A 25 30.93 -4.71 6.79
C HIS A 25 30.46 -3.45 7.52
N ALA A 26 31.13 -3.16 8.63
CA ALA A 26 30.79 -2.10 9.56
C ALA A 26 30.84 -0.72 8.88
N PHE A 27 29.66 -0.19 8.54
CA PHE A 27 29.48 1.26 8.45
C PHE A 27 29.47 1.81 9.88
N PRO A 28 30.25 2.86 10.21
CA PRO A 28 30.32 3.37 11.56
C PRO A 28 28.97 3.95 11.95
N LEU A 29 28.34 3.30 12.93
CA LEU A 29 27.08 3.71 13.54
C LEU A 29 27.33 4.90 14.45
N VAL A 30 27.19 6.11 13.93
CA VAL A 30 26.94 7.31 14.74
C VAL A 30 25.45 7.32 15.07
N GLY A 31 25.15 7.51 16.36
CA GLY A 31 23.83 7.34 16.96
C GLY A 31 22.70 8.06 16.25
N ASP A 32 21.75 7.26 15.78
CA ASP A 32 20.29 7.39 15.84
C ASP A 32 19.75 6.20 15.02
N SER A 33 18.67 5.55 15.47
CA SER A 33 18.07 4.48 14.67
C SER A 33 17.66 5.05 13.30
N MET A 34 18.34 4.68 12.21
CA MET A 34 17.98 5.13 10.87
C MET A 34 16.61 4.56 10.50
N THR A 35 15.57 5.37 10.67
CA THR A 35 14.23 5.05 10.21
C THR A 35 14.13 5.32 8.72
N TYR A 36 13.77 4.29 7.95
CA TYR A 36 13.50 4.44 6.53
C TYR A 36 11.99 4.37 6.29
N SER A 37 11.47 5.33 5.55
CA SER A 37 10.05 5.39 5.21
C SER A 37 9.87 4.94 3.77
N LEU A 38 8.84 4.13 3.54
CA LEU A 38 8.48 3.63 2.22
C LEU A 38 6.95 3.66 2.09
N TYR A 39 6.47 4.21 0.98
CA TYR A 39 5.08 4.02 0.58
C TYR A 39 4.93 2.71 -0.17
N LEU A 40 4.13 1.80 0.39
CA LEU A 40 3.84 0.52 -0.19
C LEU A 40 2.35 0.43 -0.53
N ALA A 41 2.05 0.35 -1.83
CA ALA A 41 0.74 -0.08 -2.30
C ALA A 41 0.83 -1.54 -2.74
N HIS A 42 -0.20 -2.33 -2.45
CA HIS A 42 -0.30 -3.70 -2.93
C HIS A 42 -1.70 -4.03 -3.45
N ILE A 43 -1.74 -4.92 -4.44
CA ILE A 43 -2.96 -5.57 -4.93
C ILE A 43 -2.72 -7.08 -5.01
N ASN A 44 -3.79 -7.86 -4.89
CA ASN A 44 -3.81 -9.32 -4.95
C ASN A 44 -5.17 -9.79 -5.46
N ASP A 45 -5.27 -11.07 -5.81
CA ASP A 45 -6.53 -11.79 -6.10
C ASP A 45 -7.41 -11.02 -7.08
N THR A 46 -6.78 -10.56 -8.17
CA THR A 46 -7.49 -9.79 -9.20
C THR A 46 -8.30 -10.70 -10.10
N HIS A 47 -7.96 -12.00 -10.25
CA HIS A 47 -8.71 -13.00 -11.02
C HIS A 47 -9.23 -12.46 -12.37
N SER A 48 -8.39 -11.75 -13.10
CA SER A 48 -8.69 -11.12 -14.39
C SER A 48 -9.88 -10.15 -14.38
N HIS A 49 -10.25 -9.61 -13.21
CA HIS A 49 -11.19 -8.50 -13.07
C HIS A 49 -10.53 -7.18 -13.48
N PHE A 50 -10.40 -6.98 -14.79
CA PHE A 50 -9.84 -5.76 -15.37
C PHE A 50 -10.80 -4.57 -15.28
N GLU A 51 -12.10 -4.83 -15.36
CA GLU A 51 -13.17 -3.83 -15.33
C GLU A 51 -13.73 -3.60 -13.92
N SER A 52 -14.43 -2.48 -13.73
CA SER A 52 -15.14 -2.23 -12.48
C SER A 52 -16.34 -3.16 -12.32
N SER A 53 -16.65 -3.53 -11.08
CA SER A 53 -17.85 -4.28 -10.72
C SER A 53 -18.81 -3.42 -9.89
N LEU A 54 -20.10 -3.63 -10.08
CA LEU A 54 -21.12 -3.02 -9.24
C LEU A 54 -21.09 -3.70 -7.86
N VAL A 55 -20.94 -2.90 -6.81
CA VAL A 55 -20.98 -3.37 -5.43
C VAL A 55 -22.11 -2.63 -4.70
N HIS A 56 -22.88 -3.41 -3.94
CA HIS A 56 -24.00 -2.93 -3.16
C HIS A 56 -23.59 -2.83 -1.70
N PHE A 57 -23.71 -1.63 -1.14
CA PHE A 57 -23.37 -1.35 0.25
C PHE A 57 -24.61 -0.87 0.99
N HIS A 58 -24.64 -1.16 2.28
CA HIS A 58 -25.58 -0.51 3.19
C HIS A 58 -24.81 0.35 4.16
N ILE A 59 -25.15 1.63 4.23
CA ILE A 59 -24.62 2.54 5.24
C ILE A 59 -25.72 2.92 6.22
N ASN A 60 -25.37 2.97 7.50
CA ASN A 60 -26.26 3.48 8.54
C ASN A 60 -25.79 4.89 8.91
N LEU A 61 -26.61 5.89 8.67
CA LEU A 61 -26.33 7.28 9.02
C LEU A 61 -27.55 7.85 9.77
N HIS A 62 -27.31 8.42 10.94
CA HIS A 62 -28.37 8.99 11.80
C HIS A 62 -29.56 8.05 12.08
N GLY A 63 -29.28 6.74 12.23
CA GLY A 63 -30.31 5.74 12.48
C GLY A 63 -31.13 5.32 11.26
N GLN A 64 -30.86 5.89 10.08
CA GLN A 64 -31.45 5.45 8.82
C GLN A 64 -30.46 4.59 8.03
N ARG A 65 -30.99 3.56 7.36
CA ARG A 65 -30.23 2.65 6.50
C ARG A 65 -30.39 3.06 5.04
N TYR A 66 -29.29 3.31 4.36
CA TYR A 66 -29.25 3.65 2.94
C TYR A 66 -28.59 2.52 2.17
N GLN A 67 -29.19 2.15 1.04
CA GLN A 67 -28.54 1.30 0.05
C GLN A 67 -27.79 2.19 -0.94
N ILE A 68 -26.53 1.84 -1.21
CA ILE A 68 -25.67 2.52 -2.17
C ILE A 68 -25.12 1.50 -3.14
N ASP A 69 -25.31 1.78 -4.43
CA ASP A 69 -24.72 1.01 -5.50
C ASP A 69 -23.54 1.80 -6.06
N ALA A 70 -22.34 1.22 -6.07
CA ALA A 70 -21.16 1.88 -6.59
C ALA A 70 -20.33 0.95 -7.48
N GLN A 71 -19.83 1.51 -8.57
CA GLN A 71 -18.80 0.86 -9.38
C GLN A 71 -17.48 0.87 -8.61
N CYS A 72 -16.92 -0.30 -8.34
CA CYS A 72 -15.71 -0.49 -7.55
C CYS A 72 -14.67 -1.29 -8.33
N GLY A 73 -13.39 -1.09 -8.01
CA GLY A 73 -12.28 -1.79 -8.66
C GLY A 73 -12.03 -1.32 -10.10
N GLY A 74 -11.50 -2.23 -10.92
CA GLY A 74 -11.03 -1.97 -12.27
C GLY A 74 -9.62 -1.37 -12.32
N TYR A 75 -8.82 -1.80 -13.29
CA TYR A 75 -7.40 -1.43 -13.42
C TYR A 75 -7.22 0.07 -13.68
N ALA A 76 -8.16 0.71 -14.39
CA ALA A 76 -8.15 2.16 -14.58
C ALA A 76 -8.20 2.92 -13.24
N ARG A 77 -9.06 2.49 -12.32
CA ARG A 77 -9.16 3.12 -11.00
C ARG A 77 -7.96 2.81 -10.11
N ILE A 78 -7.41 1.58 -10.18
CA ILE A 78 -6.14 1.25 -9.51
C ILE A 78 -5.04 2.18 -10.00
N ALA A 79 -4.91 2.35 -11.32
CA ALA A 79 -3.88 3.19 -11.91
C ALA A 79 -3.99 4.65 -11.43
N SER A 80 -5.21 5.21 -11.39
CA SER A 80 -5.43 6.55 -10.84
C SER A 80 -5.06 6.65 -9.36
N ALA A 81 -5.44 5.67 -8.54
CA ALA A 81 -5.10 5.66 -7.11
C ALA A 81 -3.59 5.58 -6.88
N VAL A 82 -2.89 4.72 -7.63
CA VAL A 82 -1.42 4.60 -7.57
C VAL A 82 -0.73 5.87 -8.05
N ALA A 83 -1.25 6.53 -9.08
CA ALA A 83 -0.69 7.79 -9.57
C ALA A 83 -0.77 8.90 -8.50
N GLU A 84 -1.92 9.04 -7.83
CA GLU A 84 -2.06 10.03 -6.75
C GLU A 84 -1.17 9.67 -5.55
N GLN A 85 -1.09 8.39 -5.19
CA GLN A 85 -0.22 7.92 -4.11
C GLN A 85 1.27 8.17 -4.41
N ARG A 86 1.72 7.98 -5.66
CA ARG A 86 3.08 8.33 -6.11
C ARG A 86 3.35 9.83 -6.06
N LYS A 87 2.36 10.65 -6.42
CA LYS A 87 2.46 12.11 -6.34
C LYS A 87 2.63 12.56 -4.89
N ILE A 88 1.84 12.03 -3.96
CA ILE A 88 1.98 12.30 -2.52
C ILE A 88 3.36 11.86 -2.01
N ALA A 89 3.80 10.65 -2.36
CA ALA A 89 5.11 10.13 -1.96
C ALA A 89 6.26 11.02 -2.48
N LYS A 90 6.17 11.48 -3.73
CA LYS A 90 7.14 12.44 -4.32
C LYS A 90 7.16 13.77 -3.57
N GLN A 91 6.00 14.31 -3.21
CA GLN A 91 5.90 15.56 -2.43
C GLN A 91 6.55 15.42 -1.05
N GLN A 92 6.44 14.24 -0.44
CA GLN A 92 7.05 13.95 0.87
C GLN A 92 8.50 13.46 0.78
N GLN A 93 9.07 13.37 -0.43
CA GLN A 93 10.40 12.81 -0.69
C GLN A 93 10.58 11.38 -0.14
N VAL A 94 9.49 10.60 -0.14
CA VAL A 94 9.48 9.21 0.30
C VAL A 94 9.41 8.31 -0.93
N PRO A 95 10.26 7.27 -1.05
CA PRO A 95 10.16 6.28 -2.11
C PRO A 95 8.81 5.56 -2.13
N SER A 96 8.36 5.13 -3.30
CA SER A 96 7.08 4.45 -3.49
C SER A 96 7.24 3.19 -4.31
N ILE A 97 6.60 2.10 -3.86
CA ILE A 97 6.55 0.81 -4.56
C ILE A 97 5.09 0.35 -4.67
N LEU A 98 4.73 -0.16 -5.85
CA LEU A 98 3.50 -0.92 -6.07
C LEU A 98 3.87 -2.39 -6.21
N LEU A 99 3.22 -3.27 -5.45
CA LEU A 99 3.35 -4.72 -5.57
C LEU A 99 2.05 -5.34 -6.08
N HIS A 100 2.17 -6.30 -7.01
CA HIS A 100 1.09 -7.20 -7.37
C HIS A 100 1.44 -8.60 -6.84
N ALA A 101 0.70 -9.09 -5.85
CA ALA A 101 1.04 -10.33 -5.14
C ALA A 101 0.59 -11.62 -5.87
N GLY A 102 0.29 -11.53 -7.17
CA GLY A 102 -0.22 -12.64 -7.97
C GLY A 102 -1.74 -12.85 -7.92
N ASP A 103 -2.14 -14.00 -8.44
CA ASP A 103 -3.53 -14.41 -8.72
C ASP A 103 -4.26 -13.44 -9.66
N SER A 104 -3.57 -13.14 -10.77
CA SER A 104 -4.00 -12.24 -11.85
C SER A 104 -4.90 -12.90 -12.87
#